data_AF-A0A925A5H8-F1
#
_entry.id   AF-A0A925A5H8-F1
#
_cell.length_a   1.000
_cell.length_b   1.000
_cell.length_c   1.000
_cell.angle_alpha   90.00
_cell.angle_beta   90.00
_cell.angle_gamma   90.00
#
_symmetry.space_group_name_H-M   'P 1'
#
loop_
_entity.id
_entity.type
_entity.pdbx_description
1 polymer ?
#
loop_
_entity_poly.entity_id
_entity_poly.type
_entity_poly.pdbx_seq_one_letter_code
_entity_poly.pdbx_strand_id
1 'polypeptide(L)'
;MGSHSGSAGDDEVRVPIAEALDGFAVHPLEPAETAIEAFILIKTIEPDGETSWAYRTTNRLNREELLGAFVVQVAVLKKELRDEWDDD
;
A
#
# COMPACT_ATOMS: atom_id res chain seq x y z
N MET A 1 -6.52 -11.67 -12.47
CA MET A 1 -7.02 -10.82 -11.37
C MET A 1 -7.42 -11.72 -10.20
N GLY A 2 -6.45 -12.05 -9.34
CA GLY A 2 -6.71 -12.87 -8.14
C GLY A 2 -7.54 -12.08 -7.14
N SER A 3 -8.75 -12.57 -6.86
CA SER A 3 -9.68 -11.96 -5.91
C SER A 3 -9.22 -12.26 -4.49
N HIS A 4 -8.40 -11.39 -3.91
CA HIS A 4 -8.30 -11.25 -2.46
C HIS A 4 -9.26 -10.14 -2.03
N SER A 5 -10.55 -10.46 -2.09
CA SER A 5 -11.61 -9.66 -1.48
C SER A 5 -11.22 -9.37 -0.03
N GLY A 6 -10.98 -8.09 0.26
CA GLY A 6 -10.58 -7.55 1.57
C GLY A 6 -11.65 -7.63 2.65
N SER A 7 -12.41 -8.71 2.69
CA SER A 7 -13.19 -9.07 3.87
C SER A 7 -12.25 -9.81 4.81
N ALA A 8 -11.59 -9.04 5.68
CA ALA A 8 -10.92 -9.57 6.85
C ALA A 8 -11.93 -10.37 7.67
N GLY A 9 -11.96 -11.68 7.47
CA GLY A 9 -12.67 -12.60 8.34
C GLY A 9 -12.08 -12.50 9.75
N ASP A 10 -12.88 -12.83 10.76
CA ASP A 10 -12.47 -12.73 12.16
C ASP A 10 -11.27 -13.63 12.54
N ASP A 11 -10.78 -14.46 11.62
CA ASP A 11 -9.61 -15.35 11.76
C ASP A 11 -8.30 -14.79 11.13
N GLU A 12 -8.23 -13.49 10.81
CA GLU A 12 -6.99 -12.91 10.25
C GLU A 12 -5.84 -12.86 11.27
N VAL A 13 -4.84 -13.72 11.08
CA VAL A 13 -3.57 -13.67 11.82
C VAL A 13 -2.75 -12.46 11.36
N ARG A 14 -2.48 -11.53 12.28
CA ARG A 14 -1.58 -10.38 12.07
C ARG A 14 -0.20 -10.70 12.64
N VAL A 15 0.84 -10.37 11.89
CA VAL A 15 2.25 -10.48 12.32
C VAL A 15 2.89 -9.09 12.28
N PRO A 16 3.97 -8.84 13.05
CA PRO A 16 4.75 -7.61 12.97
C PRO A 16 5.16 -7.27 11.53
N ILE A 17 5.15 -5.99 11.18
CA ILE A 17 5.48 -5.54 9.82
C ILE A 17 6.87 -6.01 9.36
N ALA A 18 7.84 -6.07 10.28
CA ALA A 18 9.19 -6.55 10.00
C ALA A 18 9.23 -8.05 9.67
N GLU A 19 8.26 -8.84 10.14
CA GLU A 19 8.12 -10.25 9.77
C GLU A 19 7.35 -10.40 8.46
N ALA A 20 6.34 -9.56 8.22
CA ALA A 20 5.54 -9.58 6.98
C ALA A 20 6.33 -9.11 5.74
N LEU A 21 7.23 -8.14 5.92
CA LEU A 21 7.96 -7.44 4.87
C LEU A 21 9.46 -7.43 5.18
N ASP A 22 10.00 -8.59 5.53
CA ASP A 22 11.43 -8.73 5.86
C ASP A 22 12.32 -8.15 4.75
N GLY A 23 13.35 -7.40 5.16
CA GLY A 23 14.27 -6.72 4.26
C GLY A 23 13.75 -5.42 3.61
N PHE A 24 12.49 -5.04 3.80
CA PHE A 24 11.98 -3.75 3.31
C PHE A 24 12.26 -2.61 4.28
N ALA A 25 12.53 -1.42 3.74
CA ALA A 25 12.69 -0.18 4.48
C ALA A 25 11.81 0.91 3.87
N VAL A 26 11.40 1.88 4.71
CA VAL A 26 10.63 3.05 4.30
C VAL A 26 11.35 4.32 4.78
N HIS A 27 11.03 5.46 4.17
CA HIS A 27 11.47 6.75 4.69
C HIS A 27 10.91 6.98 6.10
N PRO A 28 11.71 7.60 6.99
CA PRO A 28 11.25 7.88 8.34
C PRO A 28 10.10 8.90 8.33
N LEU A 29 9.27 8.85 9.36
CA LEU A 29 8.30 9.92 9.64
C LEU A 29 9.02 11.20 10.08
N GLU A 30 8.31 12.32 9.97
CA GLU A 30 8.82 13.60 10.49
C GLU A 30 8.94 13.57 12.01
N PRO A 31 9.85 14.37 12.60
CA PRO A 31 9.95 14.47 14.05
C PRO A 31 8.60 14.83 14.68
N ALA A 32 8.25 14.13 15.76
CA ALA A 32 6.98 14.23 16.49
C ALA A 32 5.73 13.62 15.82
N GLU A 33 5.84 13.02 14.64
CA GLU A 33 4.76 12.19 14.11
C GLU A 33 4.71 10.83 14.82
N THR A 34 3.49 10.31 14.99
CA THR A 34 3.25 8.96 15.52
C THR A 34 2.41 8.20 14.50
N ALA A 35 2.93 7.09 13.99
CA ALA A 35 2.16 6.22 13.10
C ALA A 35 0.95 5.64 13.84
N ILE A 36 -0.25 5.78 13.27
CA ILE A 36 -1.49 5.21 13.80
C ILE A 36 -1.95 4.05 12.92
N GLU A 37 -1.99 4.25 11.60
CA GLU A 37 -2.37 3.23 10.62
C GLU A 37 -1.53 3.32 9.36
N ALA A 38 -1.38 2.20 8.65
CA ALA A 38 -0.73 2.16 7.34
C ALA A 38 -1.51 1.27 6.38
N PHE A 39 -1.64 1.74 5.13
CA PHE A 39 -1.96 0.92 3.97
C PHE A 39 -0.69 0.74 3.15
N ILE A 40 -0.32 -0.51 2.87
CA ILE A 40 0.94 -0.82 2.20
C ILE A 40 0.62 -1.60 0.94
N LEU A 41 1.02 -1.07 -0.21
CA LEU A 41 0.94 -1.76 -1.50
C LEU A 41 2.29 -2.43 -1.79
N ILE A 42 2.26 -3.72 -2.11
CA ILE A 42 3.44 -4.57 -2.22
C ILE A 42 3.42 -5.24 -3.58
N LYS A 43 4.48 -5.04 -4.36
CA LYS A 43 4.70 -5.79 -5.59
C LYS A 43 5.25 -7.16 -5.23
N THR A 44 4.56 -8.22 -5.60
CA THR A 44 4.95 -9.60 -5.33
C THR A 44 5.35 -10.30 -6.62
N ILE A 45 6.10 -11.39 -6.50
CA ILE A 45 6.38 -12.31 -7.60
C ILE A 45 5.65 -13.61 -7.27
N GLU A 46 4.80 -14.06 -8.18
CA GLU A 46 4.08 -15.33 -8.07
C GLU A 46 5.03 -16.51 -8.39
N PRO A 47 4.66 -17.77 -8.05
CA PRO A 47 5.54 -18.92 -8.26
C PRO A 47 5.95 -19.16 -9.72
N ASP A 48 5.17 -18.66 -10.68
CA ASP A 48 5.46 -18.71 -12.12
C ASP A 48 6.43 -17.59 -12.58
N GLY A 49 6.82 -16.68 -11.70
CA GLY A 49 7.69 -15.55 -11.99
C GLY A 49 6.95 -14.29 -12.43
N GLU A 50 5.62 -14.31 -12.56
CA GLU A 50 4.85 -13.11 -12.91
C GLU A 50 4.77 -12.15 -11.72
N THR A 51 4.80 -10.85 -12.02
CA THR A 51 4.63 -9.84 -10.98
C THR A 51 3.17 -9.54 -10.74
N SER A 52 2.78 -9.48 -9.48
CA SER A 52 1.42 -9.18 -9.01
C SER A 52 1.46 -8.10 -7.95
N TRP A 53 0.28 -7.65 -7.50
CA TRP A 53 0.15 -6.66 -6.44
C TRP A 53 -0.71 -7.20 -5.30
N ALA A 54 -0.19 -7.06 -4.09
CA ALA A 54 -0.90 -7.33 -2.85
C ALA A 54 -0.92 -6.08 -1.98
N TYR A 55 -1.81 -6.04 -1.00
CA TYR A 55 -1.79 -5.00 0.03
C TYR A 55 -1.83 -5.59 1.44
N ARG A 56 -1.31 -4.82 2.40
CA ARG A 56 -1.40 -5.10 3.84
C ARG A 56 -1.85 -3.85 4.57
N THR A 57 -2.50 -4.04 5.71
CA THR A 57 -2.96 -2.95 6.57
C THR A 57 -2.58 -3.24 8.01
N THR A 58 -2.19 -2.22 8.77
CA THR A 58 -1.91 -2.39 10.20
C THR A 58 -3.19 -2.56 11.03
N ASN A 59 -4.28 -1.89 10.63
CA ASN A 59 -5.62 -1.94 11.25
C ASN A 59 -6.73 -1.94 10.18
N ARG A 60 -7.99 -2.09 10.61
CA ARG A 60 -9.14 -1.84 9.74
C ARG A 60 -9.28 -0.33 9.50
N LEU A 61 -8.63 0.13 8.43
CA LEU A 61 -8.71 1.51 7.96
C LEU A 61 -10.15 1.94 7.67
N ASN A 62 -10.47 3.20 7.97
CA ASN A 62 -11.69 3.81 7.47
C ASN A 62 -11.65 3.87 5.93
N ARG A 63 -12.67 3.30 5.29
CA ARG A 63 -12.73 3.17 3.83
C ARG A 63 -12.89 4.52 3.13
N GLU A 64 -13.59 5.46 3.74
CA GLU A 64 -13.81 6.80 3.18
C GLU A 64 -12.54 7.63 3.22
N GLU A 65 -11.82 7.60 4.34
CA GLU A 65 -10.51 8.26 4.49
C GLU A 65 -9.48 7.66 3.51
N LEU A 66 -9.42 6.33 3.40
CA LEU A 66 -8.54 5.65 2.47
C LEU A 66 -8.88 5.98 1.00
N LEU A 67 -10.17 6.00 0.65
CA LEU A 67 -10.59 6.39 -0.69
C LEU A 67 -10.19 7.84 -1.00
N GLY A 68 -10.39 8.75 -0.05
CA GLY A 68 -9.97 10.14 -0.17
C GLY A 68 -8.47 10.25 -0.46
N ALA A 69 -7.65 9.52 0.31
CA ALA A 69 -6.20 9.47 0.10
C ALA A 69 -5.82 8.96 -1.30
N PHE A 70 -6.47 7.88 -1.78
CA PHE A 70 -6.20 7.36 -3.13
C PHE A 70 -6.62 8.30 -4.24
N VAL A 71 -7.72 9.02 -4.10
CA VAL A 71 -8.15 10.00 -5.11
C VAL A 71 -7.08 11.09 -5.27
N VAL A 72 -6.53 11.59 -4.16
CA VAL A 72 -5.42 12.57 -4.19
C VAL A 72 -4.19 11.94 -4.84
N GLN A 73 -3.79 10.74 -4.42
CA GLN A 73 -2.57 10.12 -4.92
C GLN A 73 -2.65 9.78 -6.42
N VAL A 74 -3.81 9.35 -6.91
CA VAL A 74 -4.04 9.14 -8.34
C VAL A 74 -3.94 10.45 -9.11
N ALA A 75 -4.44 11.56 -8.55
CA ALA A 75 -4.33 12.87 -9.20
C ALA A 75 -2.87 13.35 -9.29
N VAL A 76 -2.08 13.16 -8.22
CA VAL A 76 -0.64 13.46 -8.19
C VAL A 76 0.10 12.63 -9.24
N LEU A 77 -0.08 11.31 -9.21
CA LEU A 77 0.60 10.40 -10.14
C LEU A 77 0.26 10.69 -11.61
N LYS A 78 -1.01 11.00 -11.90
CA LYS A 78 -1.42 11.40 -13.26
C LYS A 78 -0.74 12.68 -13.72
N LYS A 79 -0.52 13.63 -12.81
CA LYS A 79 0.20 14.86 -13.12
C LYS A 79 1.67 14.56 -13.39
N GLU A 80 2.33 13.86 -12.49
CA GLU A 80 3.75 13.48 -12.62
C GLU A 80 4.03 12.75 -13.93
N LEU A 81 3.23 11.73 -14.24
CA LEU A 81 3.37 10.97 -15.48
C LEU A 81 3.13 11.82 -16.73
N ARG A 82 2.24 12.82 -16.69
CA ARG A 82 2.03 13.70 -17.83
C ARG A 82 3.21 14.67 -17.98
N ASP A 83 3.64 15.27 -16.87
CA ASP A 83 4.73 16.24 -16.87
C ASP A 83 6.03 15.56 -17.35
N GLU A 84 6.29 14.28 -16.99
CA GLU A 84 7.38 13.47 -17.54
C GLU A 84 7.32 13.26 -19.06
N TRP A 85 6.12 13.26 -19.65
CA TRP A 85 5.94 13.08 -21.10
C TRP A 85 6.06 14.40 -21.88
N ASP A 86 5.82 15.54 -21.23
CA ASP A 86 5.94 16.88 -21.83
C ASP A 86 7.40 17.39 -21.84
N ASP A 87 8.30 16.73 -21.10
CA ASP A 87 9.74 17.04 -21.01
C ASP A 87 10.62 16.32 -22.06
N ASP A 88 10.01 15.52 -22.95
CA ASP A 88 10.61 14.87 -24.14
C ASP A 88 10.24 15.59 -25.46
#